data_AF-A0A419JX12-F1
#
_entry.id   AF-A0A419JX12-F1
#
_cell.length_a   1.000
_cell.length_b   1.000
_cell.length_c   1.000
_cell.angle_alpha   90.00
_cell.angle_beta   90.00
_cell.angle_gamma   90.00
#
_symmetry.space_group_name_H-M   'P 1'
#
loop_
_entity.id
_entity.type
_entity.pdbx_description
1 polymer ?
#
loop_
_entity_poly.entity_id
_entity_poly.type
_entity_poly.pdbx_seq_one_letter_code
_entity_poly.pdbx_strand_id
1 'polypeptide(L)'
;MFDYVVVVVSDDSEVARLKLSDPKKDVLLDSIFVPVPESGWNGAAGNGLGTLFAIENASKAIEKDLVEEVERGKSVLIVHTAGEGTRNILTRTCKN
;
A
#
# COMPACT_ATOMS: atom_id res chain seq x y z
N MET A 1 1.24 14.35 -5.43
CA MET A 1 1.10 13.84 -4.06
C MET A 1 0.08 12.72 -4.12
N PHE A 2 0.27 11.63 -3.38
CA PHE A 2 -0.62 10.47 -3.48
C PHE A 2 -1.80 10.62 -2.52
N ASP A 3 -3.00 10.23 -2.92
CA ASP A 3 -4.16 10.20 -2.02
C ASP A 3 -4.05 9.04 -1.02
N TYR A 4 -3.49 7.91 -1.48
CA TYR A 4 -3.26 6.72 -0.66
C TYR A 4 -1.80 6.25 -0.77
N VAL A 5 -1.20 5.93 0.37
CA VAL A 5 0.14 5.33 0.46
C VAL A 5 0.01 3.98 1.14
N VAL A 6 0.08 2.92 0.34
CA VAL A 6 0.04 1.53 0.79
C VAL A 6 1.47 1.06 1.04
N VAL A 7 1.77 0.61 2.25
CA VAL A 7 3.07 0.02 2.60
C VAL A 7 2.89 -1.45 2.90
N VAL A 8 3.49 -2.29 2.07
CA VAL A 8 3.42 -3.74 2.20
C VAL A 8 4.59 -4.21 3.07
N VAL A 9 4.26 -4.81 4.20
CA VAL A 9 5.18 -5.30 5.24
C VAL A 9 5.08 -6.81 5.42
N SER A 10 6.03 -7.43 6.11
CA SER A 10 6.13 -8.88 6.16
C SER A 10 4.94 -9.53 6.89
N ASP A 11 4.49 -8.95 8.00
CA ASP A 11 3.45 -9.54 8.83
C ASP A 11 2.63 -8.49 9.62
N ASP A 12 1.60 -8.96 10.31
CA ASP A 12 0.69 -8.12 11.11
C ASP A 12 1.38 -7.40 12.28
N SER A 13 2.51 -7.91 12.78
CA SER A 13 3.25 -7.25 13.85
C SER A 13 3.92 -5.96 13.36
N GLU A 14 4.43 -5.96 12.12
CA GLU A 14 4.95 -4.77 11.48
C GLU A 14 3.85 -3.77 11.13
N VAL A 15 2.66 -4.24 10.72
CA VAL A 15 1.49 -3.39 10.52
C VAL A 15 1.14 -2.64 11.80
N ALA A 16 1.07 -3.35 12.93
CA ALA A 16 0.77 -2.75 14.23
C ALA A 16 1.82 -1.71 14.63
N ARG A 17 3.11 -2.01 14.44
CA ARG A 17 4.20 -1.06 14.71
C ARG A 17 4.09 0.21 13.86
N LEU A 18 3.80 0.08 12.57
CA LEU A 18 3.66 1.23 11.67
C LEU A 18 2.45 2.09 12.02
N LYS A 19 1.32 1.49 12.39
CA LYS A 19 0.13 2.22 12.87
C LYS A 19 0.41 3.01 14.15
N LEU A 20 1.23 2.47 15.06
CA LEU A 20 1.62 3.14 16.30
C LEU A 20 2.68 4.24 16.10
N SER A 21 3.47 4.15 15.03
CA SER A 21 4.58 5.06 14.79
C SER A 21 4.19 6.46 14.32
N ASP A 22 2.89 6.70 14.06
CA ASP A 22 2.28 7.92 13.50
C ASP A 22 3.24 8.66 12.54
N PRO A 23 3.31 8.22 11.27
CA PRO A 23 4.23 8.81 10.30
C PRO A 23 4.02 10.32 10.26
N LYS A 24 5.09 11.07 10.52
CA LYS A 24 5.06 12.53 10.66
C LYS A 24 4.20 13.15 9.54
N LYS A 25 3.24 13.99 9.91
CA LYS A 25 2.33 14.66 8.96
C LYS A 25 3.05 15.33 7.80
N ASP A 26 4.27 15.82 8.05
CA ASP A 26 5.15 16.45 7.06
C ASP A 26 5.58 15.50 5.92
N VAL A 27 5.56 14.18 6.16
CA VAL A 27 5.95 13.14 5.20
C VAL A 27 4.76 12.68 4.36
N LEU A 28 3.57 12.61 4.96
CA LEU A 28 2.37 12.11 4.30
C LEU A 28 1.48 13.19 3.71
N LEU A 29 1.61 14.46 4.11
CA LEU A 29 0.92 15.61 3.49
C LEU A 29 -0.54 15.30 3.08
N ASP A 30 -1.36 14.81 4.01
CA ASP A 30 -2.78 14.43 3.81
C ASP A 30 -3.06 13.09 3.08
N SER A 31 -2.04 12.31 2.74
CA SER A 31 -2.21 10.93 2.27
C SER A 31 -2.81 10.03 3.35
N ILE A 32 -3.71 9.13 2.94
CA ILE A 32 -4.16 8.02 3.78
C ILE A 32 -3.06 6.95 3.79
N PHE A 33 -2.47 6.70 4.96
CA PHE A 33 -1.41 5.71 5.14
C PHE A 33 -1.99 4.34 5.51
N VAL A 34 -1.68 3.34 4.69
CA VAL A 34 -2.29 2.00 4.77
C VAL A 34 -1.21 0.92 4.81
N PRO A 35 -0.68 0.57 6.00
CA PRO A 35 0.20 -0.57 6.14
C PRO A 35 -0.60 -1.88 6.01
N VAL A 36 -0.11 -2.82 5.21
CA VAL A 36 -0.74 -4.12 4.96
C VAL A 36 0.28 -5.26 4.99
N PRO A 37 -0.09 -6.44 5.50
CA PRO A 37 0.82 -7.57 5.54
C PRO A 37 0.84 -8.32 4.19
N GLU A 38 1.98 -8.90 3.85
CA GLU A 38 2.10 -9.89 2.77
C GLU A 38 2.12 -11.34 3.27
N SER A 39 2.08 -11.60 4.58
CA SER A 39 2.17 -12.95 5.17
C SER A 39 1.16 -13.96 4.63
N GLY A 40 0.03 -13.50 4.09
CA GLY A 40 -0.98 -14.34 3.42
C GLY A 40 -0.67 -14.67 1.95
N TRP A 41 0.40 -14.13 1.37
CA TRP A 41 0.81 -14.32 -0.01
C TRP A 41 1.92 -15.37 -0.10
N ASN A 42 1.67 -16.45 -0.86
CA ASN A 42 2.61 -17.55 -1.05
C ASN A 42 3.57 -17.36 -2.24
N GLY A 43 3.66 -16.15 -2.81
CA GLY A 43 4.48 -15.84 -3.96
C GLY A 43 5.54 -14.76 -3.67
N ALA A 44 6.28 -14.34 -4.70
CA ALA A 44 7.25 -13.26 -4.54
C ALA A 44 6.56 -11.91 -4.26
N ALA A 45 7.11 -11.16 -3.31
CA ALA A 45 6.74 -9.77 -3.04
C ALA A 45 6.93 -8.89 -4.27
N GLY A 46 6.05 -7.91 -4.49
CA GLY A 46 6.20 -6.94 -5.58
C GLY A 46 6.07 -7.51 -6.99
N ASN A 47 5.70 -8.78 -7.20
CA ASN A 47 5.26 -9.23 -8.52
C ASN A 47 3.84 -8.69 -8.82
N GLY A 48 3.37 -8.78 -10.07
CA GLY A 48 2.06 -8.24 -10.45
C GLY A 48 0.90 -8.78 -9.61
N LEU A 49 0.94 -10.07 -9.23
CA LEU A 49 -0.08 -10.71 -8.40
C LEU A 49 0.02 -10.32 -6.92
N GLY A 50 1.23 -10.23 -6.36
CA GLY A 50 1.48 -9.75 -5.00
C GLY A 50 1.07 -8.28 -4.85
N THR A 51 1.19 -7.50 -5.92
CA THR A 51 0.68 -6.12 -5.95
C THR A 51 -0.86 -6.09 -5.94
N LEU A 52 -1.53 -6.96 -6.70
CA LEU A 52 -2.99 -7.10 -6.63
C LEU A 52 -3.46 -7.53 -5.24
N PHE A 53 -2.78 -8.51 -4.64
CA PHE A 53 -3.05 -8.94 -3.26
C PHE A 53 -2.89 -7.80 -2.25
N ALA A 54 -1.85 -6.98 -2.39
CA ALA A 54 -1.65 -5.80 -1.56
C ALA A 54 -2.78 -4.76 -1.74
N ILE A 55 -3.26 -4.54 -2.97
CA ILE A 55 -4.41 -3.67 -3.25
C ILE A 55 -5.66 -4.20 -2.54
N GLU A 56 -5.96 -5.50 -2.66
CA GLU A 56 -7.13 -6.11 -2.01
C GLU A 56 -7.07 -5.98 -0.48
N ASN A 57 -5.91 -6.21 0.12
CA ASN A 57 -5.73 -6.07 1.57
C ASN A 57 -5.86 -4.61 2.01
N ALA A 58 -5.32 -3.67 1.23
CA ALA A 58 -5.43 -2.26 1.53
C ALA A 58 -6.87 -1.77 1.41
N SER A 59 -7.60 -2.19 0.37
CA SER A 59 -9.03 -1.93 0.19
C SER A 59 -9.86 -2.41 1.38
N LYS A 60 -9.60 -3.63 1.87
CA LYS A 60 -10.25 -4.16 3.08
C LYS A 60 -9.92 -3.34 4.32
N ALA A 61 -8.66 -2.94 4.49
CA ALA A 61 -8.20 -2.21 5.67
C ALA A 61 -8.82 -0.81 5.80
N ILE A 62 -9.19 -0.17 4.67
CA ILE A 62 -9.82 1.15 4.64
C ILE A 62 -11.33 1.11 4.34
N GLU A 63 -11.90 -0.09 4.19
CA GLU A 63 -13.30 -0.32 3.82
C GLU A 63 -13.73 0.42 2.53
N LYS A 64 -12.85 0.49 1.53
CA LYS A 64 -13.09 1.12 0.21
C LYS A 64 -12.39 0.34 -0.91
N ASP A 65 -12.95 0.32 -2.11
CA ASP A 65 -12.26 -0.23 -3.27
C ASP A 65 -11.24 0.78 -3.84
N LEU A 66 -9.95 0.51 -3.63
CA LEU A 66 -8.87 1.35 -4.16
C LEU A 66 -8.83 1.40 -5.69
N VAL A 67 -9.30 0.37 -6.40
CA VAL A 67 -9.36 0.38 -7.86
C VAL A 67 -10.39 1.41 -8.32
N GLU A 68 -11.58 1.41 -7.73
CA GLU A 68 -12.61 2.42 -8.01
C GLU A 68 -12.12 3.84 -7.66
N GLU A 69 -11.40 4.00 -6.55
CA GLU A 69 -10.84 5.30 -6.17
C GLU A 69 -9.85 5.81 -7.23
N VAL A 70 -9.00 4.93 -7.77
CA VAL A 70 -8.10 5.29 -8.88
C VAL A 70 -8.87 5.67 -10.14
N GLU A 71 -9.97 4.97 -10.46
CA GLU A 71 -10.85 5.32 -11.58
C GLU A 71 -11.53 6.68 -11.38
N ARG A 72 -11.80 7.08 -10.14
CA ARG A 72 -12.27 8.43 -9.77
C ARG A 72 -11.17 9.50 -9.81
N GLY A 73 -9.97 9.15 -10.27
CA GLY A 73 -8.84 10.06 -10.42
C GLY A 73 -7.95 10.16 -9.18
N LYS A 74 -8.14 9.30 -8.17
CA LYS A 74 -7.25 9.24 -7.01
C LYS A 74 -5.92 8.59 -7.38
N SER A 75 -4.90 8.98 -6.66
CA SER A 75 -3.53 8.50 -6.85
C SER A 75 -3.14 7.57 -5.71
N VAL A 76 -2.56 6.42 -6.06
CA VAL A 76 -2.16 5.38 -5.09
C VAL A 76 -0.67 5.07 -5.30
N LEU A 77 0.09 5.12 -4.22
CA LEU A 77 1.47 4.65 -4.14
C LEU A 77 1.49 3.32 -3.38
N ILE A 78 2.08 2.29 -3.99
CA ILE A 78 2.29 1.00 -3.31
C ILE A 78 3.79 0.79 -3.13
N VAL A 79 4.23 0.68 -1.89
CA VAL A 79 5.62 0.47 -1.50
C VAL A 79 5.77 -0.94 -0.92
N HIS A 80 6.40 -1.83 -1.70
CA HIS A 80 6.77 -3.15 -1.22
C HIS A 80 8.05 -3.05 -0.40
N THR A 81 7.93 -3.14 0.93
CA THR A 81 9.09 -3.21 1.84
C THR A 81 9.47 -4.63 2.20
N ALA A 82 8.51 -5.54 2.11
CA ALA A 82 8.70 -6.96 2.34
C ALA A 82 9.34 -7.67 1.11
N GLY A 83 9.98 -8.82 1.34
CA GLY A 83 10.71 -9.63 0.33
C GLY A 83 12.19 -9.27 0.08
N GLU A 84 12.91 -10.20 -0.58
CA GLU A 84 14.37 -10.21 -0.83
C GLU A 84 14.85 -9.24 -1.95
N GLY A 85 14.17 -8.11 -2.15
CA GLY A 85 14.71 -7.03 -3.00
C GLY A 85 14.35 -7.07 -4.50
N THR A 86 13.41 -7.91 -4.95
CA THR A 86 12.86 -7.86 -6.32
C THR A 86 11.70 -6.85 -6.47
N ARG A 87 11.86 -5.65 -5.91
CA ARG A 87 10.75 -4.73 -5.60
C ARG A 87 10.33 -3.91 -6.82
N ASN A 88 9.11 -4.11 -7.33
CA ASN A 88 8.47 -3.14 -8.22
C ASN A 88 7.92 -1.97 -7.39
N ILE A 89 8.34 -0.75 -7.71
CA ILE A 89 7.65 0.47 -7.25
C ILE A 89 6.54 0.73 -8.27
N LEU A 90 5.29 0.46 -7.89
CA LEU A 90 4.15 0.80 -8.73
C LEU A 90 3.57 2.13 -8.25
N THR A 91 3.80 3.16 -9.04
CA THR A 91 3.21 4.49 -8.85
C THR A 91 2.22 4.75 -9.97
N ARG A 92 0.92 4.85 -9.66
CA ARG A 92 -0.08 5.33 -10.64
C ARG A 92 -0.62 6.67 -10.17
N THR A 93 -0.37 7.70 -10.97
CA THR A 93 -0.97 9.02 -10.82
C THR A 93 -1.87 9.25 -12.02
N CYS A 94 -3.18 9.33 -11.81
CA CYS A 94 -4.10 9.83 -12.81
C CYS A 94 -4.12 11.36 -12.66
N LYS A 95 -3.59 12.08 -13.64
CA LYS A 95 -3.85 13.53 -13.76
C LYS A 95 -5.16 13.67 -14.53
N ASN A 96 -6.11 14.40 -13.97
CA ASN A 96 -7.12 15.08 -14.78
C ASN A 96 -6.49 16.31 -15.42
#